data_AF-A0A5B9ETB4-F1
#
_entry.id   AF-A0A5B9ETB4-F1
#
_cell.length_a   1.000
_cell.length_b   1.000
_cell.length_c   1.000
_cell.angle_alpha   90.00
_cell.angle_beta   90.00
_cell.angle_gamma   90.00
#
_symmetry.space_group_name_H-M   'P 1'
#
loop_
_entity.id
_entity.type
_entity.pdbx_description
1 polymer ?
#
loop_
_entity_poly.entity_id
_entity_poly.type
_entity_poly.pdbx_seq_one_letter_code
_entity_poly.pdbx_strand_id
1 'polypeptide(L)'
;MHIETLSHGDLSCEVEQDNSCAQLAGKLKYRAFDVGRIAGRSRDDLRAQFAAICDLIDSGGMVRHGIVMLGYHNNAFKGDVLLVDGEIIGEWVSDDEEWCHFTANDASEITCSAPSPWMLHDAITAWVESCSNSKQV
;
A
#
# COMPACT_ATOMS: atom_id res chain seq x y z
N MET A 1 -16.70 -15.20 6.52
CA MET A 1 -16.56 -15.76 7.89
C MET A 1 -15.18 -15.39 8.41
N HIS A 2 -15.07 -14.77 9.59
CA HIS A 2 -13.77 -14.47 10.21
C HIS A 2 -13.03 -15.77 10.58
N ILE A 3 -11.73 -15.84 10.28
CA ILE A 3 -10.89 -17.01 10.52
C ILE A 3 -9.88 -16.74 11.62
N GLU A 4 -9.06 -15.70 11.45
CA GLU A 4 -7.98 -15.33 12.37
C GLU A 4 -7.60 -13.86 12.20
N THR A 5 -6.88 -13.30 13.17
CA THR A 5 -6.24 -11.99 13.06
C THR A 5 -4.74 -12.15 13.23
N LEU A 6 -3.97 -11.67 12.26
CA LEU A 6 -2.52 -11.52 12.34
C LEU A 6 -2.20 -10.12 12.86
N SER A 7 -1.17 -9.97 13.69
CA SER A 7 -0.80 -8.67 14.26
C SER A 7 0.72 -8.52 14.31
N HIS A 8 1.19 -7.32 13.99
CA HIS A 8 2.60 -6.91 14.06
C HIS A 8 2.69 -5.42 14.41
N GLY A 9 3.11 -5.11 15.64
CA GLY A 9 3.13 -3.74 16.14
C GLY A 9 1.75 -3.07 16.09
N ASP A 10 1.67 -1.93 15.38
CA ASP A 10 0.43 -1.19 15.14
C ASP A 10 -0.37 -1.71 13.92
N LEU A 11 0.18 -2.63 13.12
CA LEU A 11 -0.51 -3.20 11.96
C LEU A 11 -1.17 -4.54 12.33
N SER A 12 -2.38 -4.78 11.80
CA SER A 12 -3.07 -6.06 11.89
C SER A 12 -3.72 -6.43 10.56
N CYS A 13 -3.96 -7.72 10.36
CA CYS A 13 -4.67 -8.28 9.21
C CYS A 13 -5.75 -9.23 9.68
N GLU A 14 -7.01 -8.85 9.46
CA GLU A 14 -8.17 -9.70 9.75
C GLU A 14 -8.43 -10.61 8.54
N VAL A 15 -8.22 -11.91 8.71
CA VAL A 15 -8.43 -12.91 7.66
C VAL A 15 -9.89 -13.35 7.66
N GLU A 16 -10.54 -13.16 6.52
CA GLU A 16 -11.92 -13.52 6.29
C GLU A 16 -12.02 -14.43 5.07
N GLN A 17 -12.88 -15.45 5.17
CA GLN A 17 -13.30 -16.23 4.02
C GLN A 17 -14.50 -15.57 3.37
N ASP A 18 -14.37 -15.21 2.10
CA ASP A 18 -15.52 -14.87 1.28
C ASP A 18 -16.26 -16.17 0.93
N ASN A 19 -17.53 -16.26 1.29
CA ASN A 19 -18.35 -17.45 1.01
C ASN A 19 -18.73 -17.55 -0.48
N SER A 20 -18.48 -16.52 -1.28
CA SER A 20 -18.83 -16.42 -2.70
C SER A 20 -17.63 -16.57 -3.65
N CYS A 21 -16.41 -16.39 -3.16
CA CYS A 21 -15.17 -16.56 -3.92
C CYS A 21 -14.29 -17.62 -3.25
N ALA A 22 -13.63 -18.48 -4.04
CA ALA A 22 -12.68 -19.48 -3.52
C ALA A 22 -11.38 -18.86 -2.96
N GLN A 23 -11.40 -17.58 -2.60
CA GLN A 23 -10.25 -16.80 -2.16
C GLN A 23 -10.49 -16.28 -0.74
N LEU A 24 -9.39 -16.18 0.01
CA LEU A 24 -9.36 -15.56 1.32
C LEU A 24 -9.03 -14.08 1.15
N ALA A 25 -9.67 -13.23 1.93
CA ALA A 25 -9.39 -11.81 2.00
C ALA A 25 -8.74 -11.49 3.35
N GLY A 26 -7.69 -10.68 3.32
CA GLY A 26 -7.08 -10.10 4.52
C GLY A 26 -7.36 -8.61 4.56
N LYS A 27 -8.05 -8.13 5.59
CA LYS A 27 -8.29 -6.71 5.80
C LYS A 27 -7.18 -6.10 6.64
N LEU A 28 -6.39 -5.21 6.05
CA LEU A 28 -5.28 -4.54 6.73
C LEU A 28 -5.80 -3.38 7.56
N LYS A 29 -5.37 -3.32 8.82
CA LYS A 29 -5.68 -2.23 9.74
C LYS A 29 -4.44 -1.70 10.40
N TYR A 30 -4.24 -0.39 10.32
CA TYR A 30 -3.28 0.31 11.16
C TYR A 30 -4.02 0.88 12.37
N ARG A 31 -3.76 0.29 13.54
CA ARG A 31 -4.56 0.47 14.77
C ARG A 31 -6.04 0.17 14.52
N ALA A 32 -6.89 1.18 14.49
CA ALA A 32 -8.33 1.06 14.26
C ALA A 32 -8.75 1.41 12.82
N PHE A 33 -7.82 1.89 11.98
CA PHE A 33 -8.13 2.42 10.66
C PHE A 33 -7.88 1.37 9.58
N ASP A 34 -8.84 1.25 8.65
CA ASP A 34 -8.70 0.45 7.44
C ASP A 34 -7.66 1.09 6.52
N VAL A 35 -6.61 0.34 6.18
CA VAL A 35 -5.50 0.83 5.35
C VAL A 35 -5.33 0.04 4.07
N GLY A 36 -6.15 -0.97 3.80
CA GLY A 36 -6.07 -1.75 2.57
C GLY A 36 -6.59 -3.17 2.71
N ARG A 37 -6.51 -3.91 1.61
CA ARG A 37 -6.90 -5.33 1.55
C ARG A 37 -5.90 -6.12 0.73
N ILE A 38 -5.64 -7.33 1.16
CA ILE A 38 -4.87 -8.34 0.44
C ILE A 38 -5.77 -9.55 0.13
N ALA A 39 -5.43 -10.28 -0.93
CA ALA A 39 -6.14 -11.49 -1.33
C ALA A 39 -5.17 -12.65 -1.47
N GLY A 40 -5.58 -13.84 -1.03
CA GLY A 40 -4.75 -15.04 -1.06
C GLY A 40 -5.57 -16.28 -1.38
N ARG A 41 -4.91 -17.30 -1.94
CA ARG A 41 -5.56 -18.59 -2.22
C ARG A 41 -5.53 -19.51 -1.00
N SER A 42 -4.63 -19.23 -0.06
CA SER A 42 -4.46 -19.97 1.18
C SER A 42 -4.18 -19.01 2.35
N ARG A 43 -4.30 -19.54 3.58
CA ARG A 43 -3.94 -18.79 4.80
C ARG A 43 -2.44 -18.50 4.83
N ASP A 44 -1.63 -19.45 4.35
CA ASP A 44 -0.18 -19.30 4.28
C ASP A 44 0.22 -18.20 3.29
N ASP A 45 -0.50 -18.06 2.17
CA ASP A 45 -0.29 -16.95 1.21
C ASP A 45 -0.55 -15.60 1.88
N LEU A 46 -1.67 -15.46 2.61
CA LEU A 46 -2.01 -14.21 3.32
C LEU A 46 -1.01 -13.90 4.44
N ARG A 47 -0.52 -14.93 5.15
CA ARG A 47 0.53 -14.77 6.16
C ARG A 47 1.84 -14.31 5.55
N ALA A 48 2.24 -14.88 4.41
CA ALA A 48 3.44 -14.48 3.70
C ALA A 48 3.33 -13.04 3.17
N GLN A 49 2.21 -12.67 2.56
CA GLN A 49 1.95 -11.29 2.13
C GLN A 49 1.95 -10.32 3.32
N PHE A 50 1.27 -10.67 4.41
CA PHE A 50 1.25 -9.84 5.61
C PHE A 50 2.66 -9.66 6.20
N ALA A 51 3.46 -10.73 6.28
CA ALA A 51 4.84 -10.66 6.75
C ALA A 51 5.70 -9.75 5.87
N ALA A 52 5.57 -9.85 4.54
CA ALA A 52 6.28 -8.96 3.63
C ALA A 52 5.91 -7.48 3.84
N ILE A 53 4.62 -7.17 4.04
CA ILE A 53 4.18 -5.81 4.36
C ILE A 53 4.76 -5.33 5.70
N CYS A 54 4.82 -6.21 6.70
CA CYS A 54 5.43 -5.89 7.99
C CYS A 54 6.90 -5.53 7.85
N ASP A 55 7.67 -6.29 7.06
CA ASP A 55 9.09 -6.01 6.79
C ASP A 55 9.29 -4.63 6.12
N LEU A 56 8.39 -4.24 5.21
CA LEU A 56 8.42 -2.93 4.56
C LEU A 56 8.14 -1.78 5.55
N ILE A 57 7.18 -1.97 6.45
CA ILE A 57 6.84 -0.97 7.47
C ILE A 57 7.95 -0.84 8.50
N ASP A 58 8.51 -1.96 8.96
CA ASP A 58 9.64 -1.98 9.89
C ASP A 58 10.88 -1.27 9.29
N SER A 59 11.01 -1.30 7.96
CA SER A 59 12.05 -0.57 7.21
C SER A 59 11.76 0.93 7.03
N GLY A 60 10.64 1.43 7.59
CA GLY A 60 10.22 2.83 7.54
C GLY A 60 9.23 3.16 6.44
N GLY A 61 8.54 2.17 5.87
CA GLY A 61 7.42 2.36 4.95
C GLY A 61 6.14 2.79 5.66
N MET A 62 5.28 3.50 4.94
CA MET A 62 3.93 3.86 5.38
C MET A 62 2.90 3.14 4.51
N VAL A 63 1.95 2.43 5.12
CA VAL A 63 0.85 1.76 4.41
C VAL A 63 -0.44 2.56 4.54
N ARG A 64 -1.11 2.83 3.42
CA ARG A 64 -2.41 3.49 3.38
C ARG A 64 -3.12 3.25 2.05
N HIS A 65 -4.44 3.03 2.09
CA HIS A 65 -5.28 2.76 0.91
C HIS A 65 -4.76 1.64 -0.02
N GLY A 66 -4.14 0.60 0.53
CA GLY A 66 -3.58 -0.50 -0.26
C GLY A 66 -2.27 -0.17 -0.97
N ILE A 67 -1.64 0.95 -0.63
CA ILE A 67 -0.35 1.39 -1.15
C ILE A 67 0.65 1.46 0.01
N VAL A 68 1.91 1.13 -0.25
CA VAL A 68 3.04 1.26 0.66
C VAL A 68 4.02 2.25 0.06
N MET A 69 4.31 3.34 0.78
CA MET A 69 5.29 4.34 0.38
C MET A 69 6.54 4.21 1.24
N LEU A 70 7.65 3.75 0.65
CA LEU A 70 8.92 3.56 1.36
C LEU A 70 9.62 4.88 1.63
N GLY A 71 10.55 4.91 2.59
CA GLY A 71 11.30 6.14 2.85
C GLY A 71 10.55 7.21 3.65
N TYR A 72 9.33 6.90 4.11
CA TYR A 72 8.42 7.83 4.78
C TYR A 72 8.88 8.12 6.22
N HIS A 73 9.22 7.07 6.98
CA HIS A 73 9.56 7.16 8.40
C HIS A 73 11.07 7.10 8.69
N ASN A 74 11.91 6.87 7.68
CA ASN A 74 13.36 6.73 7.85
C ASN A 74 14.16 8.00 7.49
N ASN A 75 13.49 9.15 7.34
CA ASN A 75 14.07 10.45 6.93
C ASN A 75 14.75 10.44 5.54
N ALA A 76 14.49 9.45 4.69
CA ALA A 76 14.98 9.47 3.31
C ALA A 76 14.23 10.50 2.46
N PHE A 77 12.93 10.72 2.75
CA PHE A 77 12.03 11.57 1.97
C PHE A 77 11.99 11.22 0.48
N LYS A 78 12.22 9.94 0.17
CA LYS A 78 12.15 9.34 -1.17
C LYS A 78 12.11 7.82 -1.06
N GLY A 79 11.60 7.15 -2.07
CA GLY A 79 11.67 5.69 -2.17
C GLY A 79 10.67 5.11 -3.15
N ASP A 80 10.63 3.78 -3.20
CA ASP A 80 9.66 3.06 -4.00
C ASP A 80 8.25 3.22 -3.43
N VAL A 81 7.28 3.22 -4.32
CA VAL A 81 5.86 3.13 -4.03
C VAL A 81 5.36 1.79 -4.53
N LEU A 82 4.76 1.01 -3.64
CA LEU A 82 4.31 -0.35 -3.91
C LEU A 82 2.81 -0.50 -3.66
N LEU A 83 2.17 -1.41 -4.36
CA LEU A 83 0.90 -1.98 -3.92
C LEU A 83 1.14 -2.98 -2.79
N VAL A 84 0.11 -3.27 -2.00
CA VAL A 84 0.20 -4.23 -0.86
C VAL A 84 0.48 -5.68 -1.30
N ASP A 85 0.39 -6.00 -2.58
CA ASP A 85 0.83 -7.29 -3.13
C ASP A 85 2.34 -7.34 -3.43
N GLY A 86 3.05 -6.21 -3.26
CA GLY A 86 4.48 -6.05 -3.50
C GLY A 86 4.84 -5.55 -4.89
N GLU A 87 3.87 -5.26 -5.76
CA GLU A 87 4.15 -4.64 -7.06
C GLU A 87 4.65 -3.20 -6.87
N ILE A 88 5.85 -2.89 -7.36
CA ILE A 88 6.36 -1.51 -7.43
C ILE A 88 5.63 -0.80 -8.57
N ILE A 89 4.96 0.31 -8.25
CA ILE A 89 4.19 1.12 -9.22
C ILE A 89 4.88 2.42 -9.62
N GLY A 90 5.95 2.79 -8.92
CA GLY A 90 6.74 3.97 -9.21
C GLY A 90 7.63 4.37 -8.04
N GLU A 91 8.17 5.57 -8.12
CA GLU A 91 9.03 6.16 -7.09
C GLU A 91 8.48 7.52 -6.67
N TRP A 92 8.73 7.90 -5.42
CA TRP A 92 8.44 9.24 -4.93
C TRP A 92 9.68 9.92 -4.35
N VAL A 93 9.64 11.25 -4.32
CA VAL A 93 10.71 12.10 -3.77
C VAL A 93 10.13 13.41 -3.26
N SER A 94 10.67 13.92 -2.15
CA SER A 94 10.49 15.30 -1.71
C SER A 94 11.59 16.18 -2.27
N ASP A 95 11.23 17.35 -2.80
CA ASP A 95 12.18 18.37 -3.23
C ASP A 95 12.60 19.30 -2.08
N ASP A 96 13.46 20.27 -2.39
CA ASP A 96 13.99 21.26 -1.45
C ASP A 96 12.93 22.27 -0.97
N GLU A 97 11.80 22.38 -1.66
CA GLU A 97 10.64 23.21 -1.30
C GLU A 97 9.58 22.41 -0.51
N GLU A 98 9.94 21.22 -0.05
CA GLU A 98 9.08 20.26 0.67
C GLU A 98 7.89 19.73 -0.14
N TRP A 99 7.87 19.96 -1.45
CA TRP A 99 6.91 19.35 -2.35
C TRP A 99 7.27 17.90 -2.62
N CYS A 100 6.26 17.05 -2.62
CA CYS A 100 6.40 15.63 -2.83
C CYS A 100 5.88 15.26 -4.22
N HIS A 101 6.65 14.50 -4.95
CA HIS A 101 6.37 14.10 -6.33
C HIS A 101 6.37 12.59 -6.45
N PHE A 102 5.45 12.06 -7.26
CA PHE A 102 5.39 10.66 -7.64
C PHE A 102 5.55 10.52 -9.14
N THR A 103 6.39 9.57 -9.55
CA THR A 103 6.59 9.19 -10.96
C THR A 103 6.31 7.71 -11.10
N ALA A 104 5.29 7.35 -11.88
CA ALA A 104 4.98 5.96 -12.18
C ALA A 104 6.09 5.32 -13.04
N ASN A 105 6.29 4.00 -12.92
CA ASN A 105 7.38 3.28 -13.61
C ASN A 105 7.41 3.50 -15.14
N ASP A 106 6.25 3.63 -15.77
CA ASP A 106 6.12 3.84 -17.22
C ASP A 106 6.03 5.32 -17.62
N ALA A 107 6.14 6.25 -16.66
CA ALA A 107 6.05 7.69 -16.90
C ALA A 107 7.44 8.31 -17.01
N SER A 108 7.63 9.17 -18.03
CA SER A 108 8.84 10.00 -18.15
C SER A 108 8.75 11.32 -17.39
N GLU A 109 7.56 11.67 -16.92
CA GLU A 109 7.25 12.92 -16.22
C GLU A 109 6.50 12.63 -14.91
N ILE A 110 6.53 13.60 -14.00
CA ILE A 110 5.84 13.52 -12.71
C ILE A 110 4.36 13.24 -12.94
N THR A 111 3.87 12.16 -12.33
CA THR A 111 2.49 11.70 -12.47
C THR A 111 1.56 12.50 -11.56
N CYS A 112 1.99 12.76 -10.32
CA CYS A 112 1.27 13.66 -9.42
C CYS A 112 2.22 14.29 -8.39
N SER A 113 1.78 15.43 -7.85
CA SER A 113 2.52 16.20 -6.86
C SER A 113 1.58 16.62 -5.73
N ALA A 114 2.12 16.75 -4.52
CA ALA A 114 1.38 17.21 -3.37
C ALA A 114 2.29 17.96 -2.38
N PRO A 115 1.74 18.85 -1.55
CA PRO A 115 2.53 19.65 -0.61
C PRO A 115 2.95 18.88 0.66
N SER A 116 2.69 17.57 0.73
CA SER A 116 3.17 16.72 1.82
C SER A 116 3.15 15.25 1.40
N PRO A 117 3.97 14.39 2.04
CA PRO A 117 3.95 12.94 1.78
C PRO A 117 2.59 12.31 2.03
N TRP A 118 1.86 12.79 3.04
CA TRP A 118 0.50 12.30 3.35
C TRP A 118 -0.47 12.57 2.20
N MET A 119 -0.48 13.80 1.69
CA MET A 119 -1.35 14.17 0.56
C MET A 119 -0.90 13.52 -0.74
N LEU A 120 0.41 13.25 -0.90
CA LEU A 120 0.90 12.51 -2.04
C LEU A 120 0.32 11.09 -2.05
N HIS A 121 0.24 10.43 -0.89
CA HIS A 121 -0.36 9.11 -0.77
C HIS A 121 -1.83 9.07 -1.23
N ASP A 122 -2.62 10.12 -0.91
CA ASP A 122 -3.98 10.28 -1.42
C ASP A 122 -4.00 10.47 -2.95
N ALA A 123 -3.10 11.30 -3.48
CA ALA A 123 -3.01 11.56 -4.91
C ALA A 123 -2.62 10.30 -5.71
N ILE A 124 -1.68 9.51 -5.22
CA ILE A 124 -1.28 8.23 -5.82
C ILE A 124 -2.47 7.26 -5.79
N THR A 125 -3.19 7.18 -4.67
CA THR A 125 -4.38 6.32 -4.56
C THR A 125 -5.43 6.67 -5.62
N ALA A 126 -5.77 7.96 -5.75
CA ALA A 126 -6.72 8.41 -6.76
C ALA A 126 -6.25 8.10 -8.19
N TRP A 127 -4.94 8.20 -8.45
CA TRP A 127 -4.35 7.81 -9.73
C TRP A 127 -4.48 6.30 -9.99
N VAL A 128 -4.12 5.44 -9.03
CA VAL A 128 -4.26 3.97 -9.15
C VAL A 128 -5.71 3.56 -9.42
N GLU A 129 -6.67 4.18 -8.72
CA GLU A 129 -8.10 3.95 -8.94
C GLU A 129 -8.53 4.38 -10.35
N SER A 130 -8.03 5.52 -10.84
CA SER A 130 -8.30 5.97 -12.20
C SER A 130 -7.76 5.01 -13.25
N CYS A 131 -6.53 4.49 -13.07
CA CYS A 131 -5.95 3.51 -13.98
C CYS A 131 -6.71 2.18 -13.99
N SER A 132 -7.22 1.77 -12.83
CA SER A 132 -8.01 0.53 -12.69
C SER A 132 -9.36 0.65 -13.40
N ASN A 133 -10.03 1.81 -13.29
CA ASN A 133 -11.28 2.08 -14.00
C ASN A 133 -11.08 2.17 -15.52
N SER A 134 -9.94 2.68 -15.99
CA SER A 134 -9.63 2.72 -17.42
C SER A 134 -9.40 1.33 -18.05
N LYS A 135 -9.09 0.30 -17.26
CA LYS A 135 -8.94 -1.09 -17.74
C LYS A 135 -10.28 -1.84 -17.88
N GLN A 136 -11.39 -1.24 -17.45
CA GLN A 136 -12.75 -1.84 -17.52
C GLN A 136 -13.62 -1.32 -18.68
N VAL A 137 -13.05 -0.53 -19.61
CA VAL A 137 -13.76 0.04 -20.76
C VAL A 137 -13.33 -0.61 -22.07
#